data_AF-A0A952AG85-F1
#
_entry.id   AF-A0A952AG85-F1
#
_cell.length_a   1.000
_cell.length_b   1.000
_cell.length_c   1.000
_cell.angle_alpha   90.00
_cell.angle_beta   90.00
_cell.angle_gamma   90.00
#
_symmetry.space_group_name_H-M   'P 1'
#
loop_
_entity.id
_entity.type
_entity.pdbx_description
1 polymer ?
#
loop_
_entity_poly.entity_id
_entity_poly.type
_entity_poly.pdbx_seq_one_letter_code
_entity_poly.pdbx_strand_id
1 'polypeptide(L)'
;MRKVYLLTFIAICMLGNFSYGQTYYSMSSGDYTQDFNNWSGYATNWNGLAIQNSGSIPSATKTTVATNGTLAVISNSTAIGYNVNPSTKLVFLSSGGSPGNTNAVACDLNLDFSGRNAGTLSFTAEEVNNSTGNRPATLRVYYSTDGTTWTELTGTDLPFVAVNNVAKSAAISISLPAALNNVSTVKLRFYNHNESASGSGSRPKISIDDLTVTSTNGGGGSPATQLIIYNAPTTGIPNVSLSTFSVKAIAADGTTVDPTYSTDITISKASGPGNLTGTLIKTPSGGVVSFNDLKFDAAGTYTLTASSGSLTQATTASITVADATVNTDHFRSNVLSGNWSNAASWQSSHDSTAWITATLAPDNNAASIVVQDTHEINVDASVSAGNLIVEGIVNILATKTFTIVNDGDAASKDLIIANGGTVLNQGTLTIGSGATWQVNDNGSFIQNTTSGISTPLNSATLTDGSNFIYRGSSTLGITPSISGKTYGNLSLISESGIWRTSGSGAGVFTIKGNLSIGTDVRWNLNGYTGTLTFNGSAAQDFNAGDSAITLNNITLNNALGLNVHGSGAKLNIANTLNVQDGTLTTGGIVVLKSDAT
;
A
#
# COMPACT_ATOMS: atom_id res chain seq x y z
N MET A 1 -60.76 18.56 83.24
CA MET A 1 -59.39 18.46 82.70
C MET A 1 -59.37 17.39 81.60
N ARG A 2 -58.54 17.62 80.58
CA ARG A 2 -58.50 17.05 79.22
C ARG A 2 -58.81 15.55 79.04
N LYS A 3 -59.67 15.27 78.05
CA LYS A 3 -59.74 14.02 77.29
C LYS A 3 -58.43 13.82 76.51
N VAL A 4 -57.86 12.62 76.55
CA VAL A 4 -56.83 12.15 75.61
C VAL A 4 -57.30 10.83 75.02
N TYR A 5 -57.43 10.79 73.70
CA TYR A 5 -57.81 9.63 72.92
C TYR A 5 -56.60 8.71 72.74
N LEU A 6 -56.75 7.42 73.02
CA LEU A 6 -55.79 6.39 72.58
C LEU A 6 -56.41 5.68 71.38
N LEU A 7 -55.78 5.88 70.22
CA LEU A 7 -56.18 5.36 68.92
C LEU A 7 -55.65 3.92 68.79
N THR A 8 -56.52 2.92 68.90
CA THR A 8 -56.14 1.52 68.64
C THR A 8 -56.26 1.26 67.13
N PHE A 9 -55.11 1.17 66.44
CA PHE A 9 -55.03 0.84 65.02
C PHE A 9 -55.42 -0.63 64.81
N ILE A 10 -56.58 -0.87 64.18
CA ILE A 10 -56.96 -2.17 63.61
C ILE A 10 -56.19 -2.31 62.29
N ALA A 11 -55.20 -3.19 62.25
CA ALA A 11 -54.53 -3.57 61.01
C ALA A 11 -55.49 -4.45 60.17
N ILE A 12 -56.18 -3.81 59.23
CA ILE A 12 -56.84 -4.50 58.11
C ILE A 12 -55.71 -5.07 57.23
N CYS A 13 -55.52 -6.38 57.30
CA CYS A 13 -54.67 -7.12 56.38
C CYS A 13 -55.32 -7.09 55.00
N MET A 14 -55.04 -6.06 54.20
CA MET A 14 -55.36 -6.06 52.78
C MET A 14 -54.47 -7.13 52.12
N LEU A 15 -55.11 -8.19 51.62
CA LEU A 15 -54.52 -9.10 50.64
C LEU A 15 -54.20 -8.28 49.39
N GLY A 16 -53.00 -7.71 49.35
CA GLY A 16 -52.43 -7.12 48.15
C GLY A 16 -52.32 -8.22 47.10
N ASN A 17 -53.00 -8.04 45.97
CA ASN A 17 -52.78 -8.85 44.78
C ASN A 17 -51.29 -8.78 44.44
N PHE A 18 -50.56 -9.86 44.67
CA PHE A 18 -49.23 -10.05 44.11
C PHE A 18 -49.39 -10.09 42.58
N SER A 19 -49.03 -8.98 41.92
CA SER A 19 -48.81 -8.98 40.48
C SER A 19 -47.53 -9.75 40.23
N TYR A 20 -47.62 -11.04 39.91
CA TYR A 20 -46.48 -11.79 39.40
C TYR A 20 -45.96 -11.06 38.16
N GLY A 21 -44.66 -10.76 38.13
CA GLY A 21 -44.02 -10.22 36.93
C GLY A 21 -44.28 -11.15 35.74
N GLN A 22 -44.69 -10.60 34.60
CA GLN A 22 -44.94 -11.41 33.42
C GLN A 22 -43.63 -12.06 32.97
N THR A 23 -43.65 -13.36 32.70
CA THR A 23 -42.47 -14.10 32.28
C THR A 23 -42.45 -14.17 30.75
N TYR A 24 -41.34 -13.78 30.15
CA TYR A 24 -41.14 -13.79 28.69
C TYR A 24 -40.36 -15.04 28.30
N TYR A 25 -40.76 -15.72 27.23
CA TYR A 25 -39.96 -16.81 26.68
C TYR A 25 -38.78 -16.23 25.91
N SER A 26 -37.55 -16.58 26.30
CA SER A 26 -36.37 -16.11 25.59
C SER A 26 -36.22 -16.86 24.28
N MET A 27 -36.44 -16.16 23.17
CA MET A 27 -36.29 -16.70 21.82
C MET A 27 -34.85 -17.13 21.55
N SER A 28 -33.87 -16.63 22.31
CA SER A 28 -32.49 -17.11 22.25
C SER A 28 -32.34 -18.59 22.61
N SER A 29 -33.28 -19.17 23.36
CA SER A 29 -33.28 -20.58 23.77
C SER A 29 -33.84 -21.54 22.71
N GLY A 30 -34.47 -21.02 21.65
CA GLY A 30 -35.09 -21.80 20.59
C GLY A 30 -36.33 -21.11 20.02
N ASP A 31 -36.96 -21.77 19.05
CA ASP A 31 -38.29 -21.37 18.57
C ASP A 31 -39.35 -21.76 19.60
N TYR A 32 -40.34 -20.89 19.81
CA TYR A 32 -41.42 -21.14 20.75
C TYR A 32 -42.49 -22.02 20.11
N THR A 33 -42.94 -23.08 20.79
CA THR A 33 -44.02 -23.96 20.32
C THR A 33 -45.08 -24.16 21.43
N GLN A 34 -46.35 -24.28 21.03
CA GLN A 34 -47.47 -24.57 21.92
C GLN A 34 -48.57 -25.37 21.21
N ASP A 35 -48.83 -26.58 21.70
CA ASP A 35 -49.84 -27.54 21.20
C ASP A 35 -51.16 -27.52 22.00
N PHE A 36 -51.27 -26.63 22.99
CA PHE A 36 -52.40 -26.47 23.93
C PHE A 36 -52.95 -27.76 24.59
N ASN A 37 -52.20 -28.86 24.55
CA ASN A 37 -52.61 -30.12 25.13
C ASN A 37 -52.55 -30.06 26.67
N ASN A 38 -53.57 -30.62 27.34
CA ASN A 38 -53.68 -30.69 28.80
C ASN A 38 -53.62 -29.34 29.54
N TRP A 39 -53.88 -28.23 28.86
CA TRP A 39 -54.02 -26.92 29.50
C TRP A 39 -55.19 -26.91 30.50
N SER A 40 -54.88 -26.62 31.77
CA SER A 40 -55.85 -26.30 32.84
C SER A 40 -55.74 -24.84 33.31
N GLY A 41 -54.81 -24.08 32.73
CA GLY A 41 -54.48 -22.67 32.99
C GLY A 41 -53.46 -22.19 31.96
N TYR A 42 -53.16 -20.89 31.94
CA TYR A 42 -52.12 -20.38 31.03
C TYR A 42 -50.75 -20.92 31.40
N ALA A 43 -49.96 -21.29 30.39
CA ALA A 43 -48.54 -21.56 30.55
C ALA A 43 -47.79 -20.30 31.06
N THR A 44 -46.58 -20.49 31.59
CA THR A 44 -45.80 -19.44 32.29
C THR A 44 -45.65 -18.13 31.51
N ASN A 45 -45.55 -18.22 30.19
CA ASN A 45 -45.33 -17.12 29.26
C ASN A 45 -46.60 -16.68 28.51
N TRP A 46 -47.76 -17.20 28.92
CA TRP A 46 -49.07 -16.72 28.53
C TRP A 46 -49.78 -16.05 29.70
N ASN A 47 -50.64 -15.08 29.40
CA ASN A 47 -51.55 -14.53 30.40
C ASN A 47 -52.90 -14.14 29.79
N GLY A 48 -53.95 -14.32 30.59
CA GLY A 48 -55.21 -13.62 30.37
C GLY A 48 -55.11 -12.14 30.76
N LEU A 49 -56.17 -11.40 30.48
CA LEU A 49 -56.26 -9.98 30.74
C LEU A 49 -57.38 -9.69 31.75
N ALA A 50 -57.21 -8.61 32.53
CA ALA A 50 -58.37 -7.94 33.12
C ALA A 50 -59.23 -7.28 32.03
N ILE A 51 -60.44 -6.85 32.38
CA ILE A 51 -61.30 -6.08 31.47
C ILE A 51 -60.59 -4.78 31.05
N GLN A 52 -60.44 -4.58 29.74
CA GLN A 52 -59.82 -3.38 29.15
C GLN A 52 -60.92 -2.46 28.61
N ASN A 53 -60.90 -1.18 28.99
CA ASN A 53 -62.05 -0.28 28.77
C ASN A 53 -61.84 0.83 27.73
N SER A 54 -60.72 0.86 27.02
CA SER A 54 -60.36 1.95 26.09
C SER A 54 -60.74 1.63 24.64
N GLY A 55 -61.29 2.60 23.91
CA GLY A 55 -61.68 2.45 22.50
C GLY A 55 -62.99 1.67 22.26
N SER A 56 -63.28 1.39 21.00
CA SER A 56 -64.42 0.61 20.51
C SER A 56 -63.97 -0.75 19.98
N ILE A 57 -64.80 -1.78 20.12
CA ILE A 57 -64.53 -3.09 19.53
C ILE A 57 -64.68 -2.99 17.99
N PRO A 58 -63.78 -3.59 17.18
CA PRO A 58 -62.55 -4.28 17.59
C PRO A 58 -61.42 -3.31 17.94
N SER A 59 -60.80 -3.52 19.09
CA SER A 59 -59.58 -2.83 19.52
C SER A 59 -58.81 -3.70 20.50
N ALA A 60 -57.50 -3.80 20.33
CA ALA A 60 -56.61 -4.50 21.25
C ALA A 60 -56.73 -4.01 22.71
N THR A 61 -57.22 -2.79 22.93
CA THR A 61 -57.40 -2.15 24.24
C THR A 61 -58.84 -2.19 24.78
N LYS A 62 -59.74 -2.95 24.14
CA LYS A 62 -61.14 -3.12 24.56
C LYS A 62 -61.53 -4.60 24.67
N THR A 63 -61.67 -5.12 25.89
CA THR A 63 -62.23 -6.45 26.19
C THR A 63 -63.43 -6.31 27.12
N THR A 64 -64.37 -7.25 27.07
CA THR A 64 -65.62 -7.18 27.87
C THR A 64 -65.67 -8.18 29.01
N VAL A 65 -64.83 -9.21 28.96
CA VAL A 65 -64.72 -10.23 29.99
C VAL A 65 -63.26 -10.40 30.37
N ALA A 66 -62.98 -10.48 31.67
CA ALA A 66 -61.65 -10.80 32.16
C ALA A 66 -61.33 -12.26 31.84
N THR A 67 -60.14 -12.50 31.30
CA THR A 67 -59.67 -13.83 30.89
C THR A 67 -58.50 -14.29 31.75
N ASN A 68 -58.14 -13.55 32.81
CA ASN A 68 -57.04 -13.84 33.74
C ASN A 68 -57.39 -14.88 34.83
N GLY A 69 -58.52 -15.58 34.70
CA GLY A 69 -58.92 -16.69 35.57
C GLY A 69 -58.45 -18.06 35.06
N THR A 70 -58.87 -19.12 35.75
CA THR A 70 -58.61 -20.51 35.34
C THR A 70 -59.34 -20.86 34.04
N LEU A 71 -58.66 -21.60 33.15
CA LEU A 71 -59.26 -22.06 31.89
C LEU A 71 -60.23 -23.23 32.16
N ALA A 72 -61.36 -23.24 31.46
CA ALA A 72 -62.39 -24.27 31.58
C ALA A 72 -62.95 -24.66 30.20
N VAL A 73 -63.73 -25.75 30.14
CA VAL A 73 -64.49 -26.10 28.93
C VAL A 73 -65.47 -24.96 28.63
N ILE A 74 -65.37 -24.35 27.45
CA ILE A 74 -66.30 -23.27 27.07
C ILE A 74 -67.63 -23.89 26.63
N SER A 75 -68.71 -23.56 27.34
CA SER A 75 -70.07 -23.96 26.98
C SER A 75 -70.72 -22.96 26.00
N ASN A 76 -71.18 -21.80 26.49
CA ASN A 76 -71.95 -20.81 25.72
C ASN A 76 -71.71 -19.33 26.09
N SER A 77 -70.86 -19.04 27.09
CA SER A 77 -70.58 -17.68 27.54
C SER A 77 -69.30 -17.10 26.93
N THR A 78 -69.19 -15.78 26.90
CA THR A 78 -68.00 -15.08 26.39
C THR A 78 -66.80 -15.39 27.29
N ALA A 79 -65.80 -16.11 26.77
CA ALA A 79 -64.65 -16.60 27.55
C ALA A 79 -63.50 -17.06 26.64
N ILE A 80 -62.34 -17.29 27.27
CA ILE A 80 -61.24 -18.10 26.73
C ILE A 80 -61.12 -19.36 27.59
N GLY A 81 -60.89 -20.50 26.96
CA GLY A 81 -60.87 -21.80 27.61
C GLY A 81 -60.47 -22.89 26.62
N TYR A 82 -61.00 -24.09 26.78
CA TYR A 82 -60.72 -25.23 25.90
C TYR A 82 -61.99 -25.92 25.42
N ASN A 83 -61.89 -26.75 24.38
CA ASN A 83 -63.05 -27.41 23.77
C ASN A 83 -63.51 -28.63 24.57
N VAL A 84 -62.56 -29.42 25.09
CA VAL A 84 -62.77 -30.67 25.81
C VAL A 84 -61.78 -30.77 26.96
N ASN A 85 -62.06 -31.60 27.97
CA ASN A 85 -61.13 -31.89 29.07
C ASN A 85 -60.65 -33.35 28.97
N PRO A 86 -59.34 -33.62 28.82
CA PRO A 86 -58.23 -32.65 28.79
C PRO A 86 -58.23 -31.77 27.54
N SER A 87 -57.70 -30.55 27.67
CA SER A 87 -57.58 -29.60 26.56
C SER A 87 -56.80 -30.21 25.40
N THR A 88 -57.25 -29.94 24.18
CA THR A 88 -56.51 -30.21 22.94
C THR A 88 -56.28 -28.95 22.11
N LYS A 89 -57.00 -27.86 22.40
CA LYS A 89 -56.97 -26.59 21.65
C LYS A 89 -57.36 -25.44 22.57
N LEU A 90 -56.78 -24.26 22.37
CA LEU A 90 -57.25 -23.03 23.02
C LEU A 90 -58.44 -22.49 22.26
N VAL A 91 -59.52 -22.18 22.96
CA VAL A 91 -60.80 -21.78 22.36
C VAL A 91 -61.22 -20.41 22.85
N PHE A 92 -61.75 -19.61 21.92
CA PHE A 92 -62.27 -18.27 22.14
C PHE A 92 -63.75 -18.23 21.79
N LEU A 93 -64.57 -17.61 22.65
CA LEU A 93 -65.97 -17.33 22.36
C LEU A 93 -66.29 -15.89 22.74
N SER A 94 -66.88 -15.15 21.80
CA SER A 94 -67.53 -13.85 22.04
C SER A 94 -69.01 -13.96 21.68
N SER A 95 -69.85 -14.27 22.67
CA SER A 95 -71.27 -14.61 22.50
C SER A 95 -72.22 -13.43 22.27
N GLY A 96 -71.69 -12.21 22.10
CA GLY A 96 -72.46 -10.96 22.01
C GLY A 96 -73.49 -10.90 20.87
N GLY A 97 -74.50 -10.05 21.04
CA GLY A 97 -75.70 -9.95 20.21
C GLY A 97 -75.61 -8.99 19.02
N SER A 98 -76.75 -8.35 18.71
CA SER A 98 -76.88 -7.25 17.75
C SER A 98 -77.10 -5.93 18.52
N PRO A 99 -76.41 -4.83 18.19
CA PRO A 99 -75.39 -4.71 17.14
C PRO A 99 -74.15 -5.55 17.47
N GLY A 100 -73.38 -5.91 16.43
CA GLY A 100 -72.11 -6.61 16.60
C GLY A 100 -71.05 -5.73 17.28
N ASN A 101 -69.85 -6.28 17.49
CA ASN A 101 -68.76 -5.61 18.18
C ASN A 101 -69.14 -5.14 19.59
N THR A 102 -69.79 -6.02 20.34
CA THR A 102 -70.30 -5.77 21.71
C THR A 102 -69.59 -6.59 22.78
N ASN A 103 -68.94 -7.70 22.40
CA ASN A 103 -68.21 -8.61 23.28
C ASN A 103 -66.85 -8.93 22.67
N ALA A 104 -65.82 -8.93 23.50
CA ALA A 104 -64.48 -9.32 23.11
C ALA A 104 -63.69 -9.93 24.28
N VAL A 105 -62.80 -10.85 23.94
CA VAL A 105 -61.87 -11.51 24.85
C VAL A 105 -60.48 -11.55 24.23
N ALA A 106 -59.45 -11.55 25.07
CA ALA A 106 -58.08 -11.66 24.59
C ALA A 106 -57.18 -12.42 25.57
N CYS A 107 -56.06 -12.92 25.08
CA CYS A 107 -54.93 -13.39 25.86
C CYS A 107 -53.62 -13.03 25.16
N ASP A 108 -52.53 -12.94 25.93
CA ASP A 108 -51.22 -12.52 25.45
C ASP A 108 -50.22 -13.68 25.56
N LEU A 109 -49.39 -13.84 24.53
CA LEU A 109 -48.13 -14.58 24.56
C LEU A 109 -46.97 -13.58 24.69
N ASN A 110 -46.06 -13.81 25.65
CA ASN A 110 -44.95 -12.93 25.96
C ASN A 110 -43.61 -13.54 25.50
N LEU A 111 -42.87 -12.81 24.66
CA LEU A 111 -41.62 -13.25 24.01
C LEU A 111 -40.49 -12.23 24.15
N ASP A 112 -39.27 -12.72 24.31
CA ASP A 112 -38.04 -11.94 24.39
C ASP A 112 -37.14 -12.24 23.17
N PHE A 113 -37.01 -11.26 22.28
CA PHE A 113 -36.17 -11.30 21.08
C PHE A 113 -34.81 -10.60 21.26
N SER A 114 -34.33 -10.38 22.50
CA SER A 114 -32.98 -9.81 22.71
C SER A 114 -31.90 -10.59 21.94
N GLY A 115 -31.12 -9.87 21.12
CA GLY A 115 -30.08 -10.44 20.25
C GLY A 115 -30.60 -11.26 19.07
N ARG A 116 -31.90 -11.22 18.78
CA ARG A 116 -32.56 -12.07 17.78
C ARG A 116 -33.36 -11.22 16.78
N ASN A 117 -33.47 -11.72 15.54
CA ASN A 117 -34.43 -11.22 14.57
C ASN A 117 -35.72 -12.05 14.68
N ALA A 118 -36.87 -11.37 14.67
CA ALA A 118 -38.17 -12.02 14.69
C ALA A 118 -38.43 -12.73 13.35
N GLY A 119 -38.89 -13.99 13.42
CA GLY A 119 -39.15 -14.84 12.26
C GLY A 119 -40.62 -14.81 11.88
N THR A 120 -41.32 -15.92 12.08
CA THR A 120 -42.72 -16.12 11.72
C THR A 120 -43.58 -16.43 12.94
N LEU A 121 -44.85 -16.02 12.91
CA LEU A 121 -45.91 -16.56 13.76
C LEU A 121 -46.76 -17.51 12.90
N SER A 122 -46.91 -18.75 13.36
CA SER A 122 -47.72 -19.77 12.69
C SER A 122 -48.64 -20.46 13.69
N PHE A 123 -49.88 -20.77 13.30
CA PHE A 123 -50.85 -21.56 14.09
C PHE A 123 -52.02 -22.01 13.20
N THR A 124 -52.71 -23.07 13.59
CA THR A 124 -53.96 -23.49 12.95
C THR A 124 -55.14 -22.82 13.63
N ALA A 125 -56.05 -22.21 12.88
CA ALA A 125 -57.30 -21.64 13.40
C ALA A 125 -58.51 -22.38 12.83
N GLU A 126 -59.47 -22.73 13.69
CA GLU A 126 -60.67 -23.48 13.28
C GLU A 126 -61.95 -22.90 13.86
N GLU A 127 -63.01 -22.94 13.07
CA GLU A 127 -64.38 -22.79 13.56
C GLU A 127 -64.78 -24.02 14.37
N VAL A 128 -65.38 -23.77 15.53
CA VAL A 128 -65.95 -24.80 16.40
C VAL A 128 -67.43 -24.45 16.64
N ASN A 129 -68.30 -25.34 16.19
CA ASN A 129 -69.75 -25.18 16.32
C ASN A 129 -70.16 -24.86 17.75
N ASN A 130 -71.01 -23.86 17.89
CA ASN A 130 -71.59 -23.46 19.15
C ASN A 130 -73.11 -23.40 19.03
N SER A 131 -73.78 -24.53 19.31
CA SER A 131 -75.25 -24.63 19.23
C SER A 131 -75.81 -24.16 17.86
N THR A 132 -77.10 -23.86 17.79
CA THR A 132 -77.76 -23.39 16.56
C THR A 132 -77.47 -21.92 16.27
N GLY A 133 -77.50 -21.55 14.98
CA GLY A 133 -77.29 -20.18 14.50
C GLY A 133 -76.13 -20.07 13.52
N ASN A 134 -75.98 -18.90 12.90
CA ASN A 134 -75.02 -18.63 11.83
C ASN A 134 -74.39 -17.24 11.95
N ARG A 135 -74.21 -16.71 13.17
CA ARG A 135 -73.57 -15.41 13.35
C ARG A 135 -72.05 -15.52 13.22
N PRO A 136 -71.34 -14.47 12.76
CA PRO A 136 -69.88 -14.51 12.63
C PRO A 136 -69.12 -14.13 13.91
N ALA A 137 -67.86 -14.53 14.03
CA ALA A 137 -66.88 -13.95 14.96
C ALA A 137 -65.51 -13.86 14.29
N THR A 138 -64.64 -12.99 14.80
CA THR A 138 -63.32 -12.77 14.21
C THR A 138 -62.23 -12.91 15.26
N LEU A 139 -61.18 -13.63 14.92
CA LEU A 139 -59.92 -13.67 15.64
C LEU A 139 -58.89 -12.78 14.94
N ARG A 140 -58.29 -11.86 15.70
CA ARG A 140 -57.22 -10.95 15.29
C ARG A 140 -55.98 -11.25 16.12
N VAL A 141 -54.81 -10.89 15.60
CA VAL A 141 -53.57 -10.87 16.38
C VAL A 141 -52.99 -9.46 16.35
N TYR A 142 -52.62 -8.95 17.51
CA TYR A 142 -51.89 -7.69 17.64
C TYR A 142 -50.52 -7.93 18.23
N TYR A 143 -49.54 -7.08 17.92
CA TYR A 143 -48.28 -7.04 18.63
C TYR A 143 -48.09 -5.74 19.41
N SER A 144 -47.24 -5.80 20.44
CA SER A 144 -46.79 -4.65 21.21
C SER A 144 -45.37 -4.87 21.71
N THR A 145 -44.58 -3.80 21.78
CA THR A 145 -43.22 -3.80 22.36
C THR A 145 -43.16 -3.14 23.73
N ASP A 146 -44.20 -2.37 24.10
CA ASP A 146 -44.30 -1.57 25.33
C ASP A 146 -45.47 -2.03 26.25
N GLY A 147 -46.32 -2.93 25.76
CA GLY A 147 -47.54 -3.40 26.42
C GLY A 147 -48.73 -2.42 26.38
N THR A 148 -48.57 -1.23 25.79
CA THR A 148 -49.58 -0.16 25.77
C THR A 148 -50.01 0.22 24.35
N THR A 149 -49.08 0.29 23.41
CA THR A 149 -49.31 0.57 22.00
C THR A 149 -49.42 -0.75 21.24
N TRP A 150 -50.48 -0.92 20.45
CA TRP A 150 -50.78 -2.17 19.76
C TRP A 150 -50.93 -1.95 18.26
N THR A 151 -50.34 -2.85 17.47
CA THR A 151 -50.43 -2.85 16.00
C THR A 151 -50.96 -4.20 15.53
N GLU A 152 -51.93 -4.19 14.62
CA GLU A 152 -52.54 -5.42 14.09
C GLU A 152 -51.57 -6.13 13.14
N LEU A 153 -51.47 -7.46 13.30
CA LEU A 153 -50.81 -8.34 12.35
C LEU A 153 -51.82 -8.83 11.31
N THR A 154 -51.43 -8.76 10.04
CA THR A 154 -52.26 -9.18 8.91
C THR A 154 -51.50 -10.14 8.01
N GLY A 155 -52.24 -11.00 7.32
CA GLY A 155 -51.67 -11.95 6.36
C GLY A 155 -52.75 -12.84 5.77
N THR A 156 -52.34 -13.90 5.07
CA THR A 156 -53.29 -14.88 4.52
C THR A 156 -54.12 -15.48 5.66
N ASP A 157 -55.45 -15.39 5.54
CA ASP A 157 -56.44 -15.86 6.53
C ASP A 157 -56.40 -15.20 7.92
N LEU A 158 -55.66 -14.10 8.10
CA LEU A 158 -55.62 -13.29 9.31
C LEU A 158 -55.96 -11.82 9.01
N PRO A 159 -57.06 -11.27 9.58
CA PRO A 159 -57.88 -11.82 10.66
C PRO A 159 -58.76 -12.99 10.24
N PHE A 160 -58.90 -13.99 11.12
CA PHE A 160 -59.65 -15.21 10.85
C PHE A 160 -61.13 -15.00 11.20
N VAL A 161 -61.95 -14.86 10.17
CA VAL A 161 -63.41 -14.72 10.29
C VAL A 161 -64.07 -16.10 10.17
N ALA A 162 -64.85 -16.48 11.18
CA ALA A 162 -65.62 -17.73 11.24
C ALA A 162 -67.12 -17.43 11.31
N VAL A 163 -67.95 -18.33 10.78
CA VAL A 163 -69.41 -18.28 10.85
C VAL A 163 -69.90 -19.54 11.56
N ASN A 164 -70.76 -19.40 12.58
CA ASN A 164 -71.23 -20.55 13.35
C ASN A 164 -71.88 -21.60 12.44
N ASN A 165 -71.53 -22.88 12.67
CA ASN A 165 -72.02 -24.02 11.87
C ASN A 165 -71.58 -24.00 10.39
N VAL A 166 -70.52 -23.26 10.06
CA VAL A 166 -69.87 -23.29 8.76
C VAL A 166 -68.41 -23.69 8.98
N ALA A 167 -68.12 -24.97 8.71
CA ALA A 167 -66.80 -25.54 8.88
C ALA A 167 -65.74 -24.72 8.15
N LYS A 168 -64.74 -24.24 8.89
CA LYS A 168 -63.60 -23.48 8.36
C LYS A 168 -62.36 -23.82 9.17
N SER A 169 -61.25 -24.07 8.49
CA SER A 169 -59.92 -24.23 9.06
C SER A 169 -58.91 -23.47 8.20
N ALA A 170 -57.88 -22.89 8.82
CA ALA A 170 -56.77 -22.25 8.12
C ALA A 170 -55.46 -22.44 8.88
N ALA A 171 -54.39 -22.76 8.15
CA ALA A 171 -53.02 -22.71 8.65
C ALA A 171 -52.46 -21.29 8.45
N ILE A 172 -52.51 -20.49 9.50
CA ILE A 172 -52.03 -19.11 9.47
C ILE A 172 -50.51 -19.14 9.63
N SER A 173 -49.79 -18.44 8.76
CA SER A 173 -48.34 -18.26 8.85
C SER A 173 -47.96 -16.89 8.31
N ILE A 174 -47.49 -16.02 9.20
CA ILE A 174 -47.17 -14.63 8.88
C ILE A 174 -45.74 -14.28 9.34
N SER A 175 -45.07 -13.43 8.57
CA SER A 175 -43.79 -12.85 9.00
C SER A 175 -44.02 -11.83 10.10
N LEU A 176 -43.26 -11.95 11.18
CA LEU A 176 -43.27 -10.97 12.26
C LEU A 176 -42.54 -9.68 11.81
N PRO A 177 -43.05 -8.48 12.18
CA PRO A 177 -42.43 -7.23 11.76
C PRO A 177 -41.03 -7.02 12.35
N ALA A 178 -40.15 -6.35 11.61
CA ALA A 178 -38.81 -6.00 12.07
C ALA A 178 -38.79 -5.10 13.33
N ALA A 179 -39.91 -4.45 13.66
CA ALA A 179 -40.10 -3.72 14.91
C ALA A 179 -39.97 -4.60 16.17
N LEU A 180 -40.02 -5.93 16.01
CA LEU A 180 -39.85 -6.90 17.08
C LEU A 180 -38.39 -7.38 17.23
N ASN A 181 -37.50 -7.02 16.32
CA ASN A 181 -36.09 -7.42 16.38
C ASN A 181 -35.40 -6.79 17.58
N ASN A 182 -34.63 -7.58 18.33
CA ASN A 182 -33.90 -7.11 19.50
C ASN A 182 -34.77 -6.44 20.58
N VAL A 183 -36.01 -6.89 20.75
CA VAL A 183 -36.95 -6.38 21.77
C VAL A 183 -37.22 -7.45 22.83
N SER A 184 -36.99 -7.13 24.10
CA SER A 184 -37.13 -8.09 25.21
C SER A 184 -38.53 -8.21 25.80
N THR A 185 -39.47 -7.35 25.37
CA THR A 185 -40.81 -7.20 25.97
C THR A 185 -41.94 -7.37 24.97
N VAL A 186 -41.75 -8.22 23.95
CA VAL A 186 -42.74 -8.43 22.89
C VAL A 186 -43.98 -9.17 23.41
N LYS A 187 -45.16 -8.68 23.05
CA LYS A 187 -46.43 -9.35 23.30
C LYS A 187 -47.16 -9.61 22.00
N LEU A 188 -47.68 -10.82 21.83
CA LEU A 188 -48.62 -11.19 20.77
C LEU A 188 -49.99 -11.44 21.41
N ARG A 189 -50.96 -10.58 21.09
CA ARG A 189 -52.32 -10.61 21.64
C ARG A 189 -53.27 -11.27 20.68
N PHE A 190 -53.81 -12.42 21.07
CA PHE A 190 -54.90 -13.10 20.37
C PHE A 190 -56.22 -12.52 20.85
N TYR A 191 -56.93 -11.84 19.95
CA TYR A 191 -58.11 -11.05 20.25
C TYR A 191 -59.31 -11.57 19.48
N ASN A 192 -60.31 -12.10 20.18
CA ASN A 192 -61.56 -12.52 19.58
C ASN A 192 -62.67 -11.51 19.89
N HIS A 193 -63.46 -11.16 18.89
CA HIS A 193 -64.65 -10.36 19.08
C HIS A 193 -65.82 -10.90 18.26
N ASN A 194 -67.02 -10.54 18.69
CA ASN A 194 -68.21 -10.80 17.90
C ASN A 194 -68.31 -9.80 16.75
N GLU A 195 -68.38 -10.28 15.52
CA GLU A 195 -68.47 -9.41 14.33
C GLU A 195 -69.78 -8.62 14.24
N SER A 196 -69.87 -7.70 13.28
CA SER A 196 -71.14 -7.04 12.91
C SER A 196 -72.26 -8.09 12.69
N ALA A 197 -73.46 -7.82 13.20
CA ALA A 197 -74.52 -8.82 13.31
C ALA A 197 -75.18 -9.14 11.95
N SER A 198 -74.59 -10.08 11.20
CA SER A 198 -75.29 -10.86 10.17
C SER A 198 -75.75 -12.20 10.77
N GLY A 199 -76.90 -12.72 10.31
CA GLY A 199 -77.44 -14.00 10.78
C GLY A 199 -78.16 -13.97 12.15
N SER A 200 -78.57 -15.14 12.63
CA SER A 200 -79.34 -15.35 13.86
C SER A 200 -78.72 -16.44 14.74
N GLY A 201 -79.13 -16.50 16.01
CA GLY A 201 -78.65 -17.49 16.97
C GLY A 201 -77.23 -17.24 17.48
N SER A 202 -76.47 -18.32 17.68
CA SER A 202 -75.17 -18.33 18.35
C SER A 202 -74.01 -17.89 17.44
N ARG A 203 -72.91 -17.47 18.08
CA ARG A 203 -71.62 -17.12 17.48
C ARG A 203 -70.68 -18.33 17.56
N PRO A 204 -69.77 -18.55 16.60
CA PRO A 204 -68.85 -19.68 16.63
C PRO A 204 -67.90 -19.54 17.81
N LYS A 205 -67.45 -20.68 18.30
CA LYS A 205 -66.15 -20.73 18.98
C LYS A 205 -65.07 -20.71 17.89
N ILE A 206 -63.95 -20.05 18.17
CA ILE A 206 -62.77 -20.13 17.32
C ILE A 206 -61.67 -20.79 18.14
N SER A 207 -61.08 -21.86 17.63
CA SER A 207 -59.96 -22.51 18.28
C SER A 207 -58.64 -22.18 17.60
N ILE A 208 -57.56 -22.20 18.36
CA ILE A 208 -56.19 -22.20 17.84
C ILE A 208 -55.42 -23.43 18.33
N ASP A 209 -54.52 -23.93 17.49
CA ASP A 209 -53.67 -25.09 17.76
C ASP A 209 -52.31 -24.97 17.05
N ASP A 210 -51.36 -25.83 17.41
CA ASP A 210 -50.02 -25.96 16.79
C ASP A 210 -49.28 -24.62 16.62
N LEU A 211 -49.32 -23.77 17.65
CA LEU A 211 -48.70 -22.45 17.58
C LEU A 211 -47.18 -22.56 17.59
N THR A 212 -46.53 -21.89 16.65
CA THR A 212 -45.08 -21.75 16.58
C THR A 212 -44.70 -20.29 16.36
N VAL A 213 -43.68 -19.81 17.07
CA VAL A 213 -43.00 -18.54 16.78
C VAL A 213 -41.54 -18.82 16.52
N THR A 214 -41.03 -18.40 15.37
CA THR A 214 -39.64 -18.64 14.96
C THR A 214 -38.78 -17.39 15.07
N SER A 215 -37.47 -17.59 15.08
CA SER A 215 -36.51 -16.52 15.19
C SER A 215 -35.14 -16.90 14.64
N THR A 216 -34.41 -15.93 14.08
CA THR A 216 -33.04 -16.13 13.57
C THR A 216 -32.04 -15.33 14.39
N ASN A 217 -30.74 -15.64 14.27
CA ASN A 217 -29.70 -14.81 14.88
C ASN A 217 -29.83 -13.37 14.36
N GLY A 218 -29.86 -12.41 15.29
CA GLY A 218 -30.02 -11.01 14.96
C GLY A 218 -28.78 -10.50 14.21
N GLY A 219 -28.91 -10.24 12.90
CA GLY A 219 -27.87 -9.63 12.07
C GLY A 219 -27.62 -8.13 12.36
N GLY A 220 -28.15 -7.59 13.46
CA GLY A 220 -27.71 -6.31 14.01
C GLY A 220 -26.47 -6.56 14.85
N GLY A 221 -25.28 -6.40 14.26
CA GLY A 221 -24.01 -6.53 14.98
C GLY A 221 -24.00 -5.64 16.22
N SER A 222 -23.32 -6.08 17.27
CA SER A 222 -23.08 -5.22 18.44
C SER A 222 -22.48 -3.88 17.97
N PRO A 223 -22.94 -2.72 18.50
CA PRO A 223 -22.44 -1.43 18.07
C PRO A 223 -20.91 -1.36 18.10
N ALA A 224 -20.31 -0.71 17.10
CA ALA A 224 -18.87 -0.52 17.10
C ALA A 224 -18.41 0.25 18.35
N THR A 225 -17.31 -0.20 18.95
CA THR A 225 -16.64 0.50 20.07
C THR A 225 -15.19 0.85 19.75
N GLN A 226 -14.64 0.27 18.68
CA GLN A 226 -13.26 0.47 18.27
C GLN A 226 -13.08 0.29 16.75
N LEU A 227 -11.98 0.83 16.25
CA LEU A 227 -11.51 0.60 14.90
C LEU A 227 -10.41 -0.46 14.89
N ILE A 228 -10.26 -1.16 13.78
CA ILE A 228 -9.06 -1.95 13.47
C ILE A 228 -8.59 -1.65 12.05
N ILE A 229 -7.28 -1.61 11.86
CA ILE A 229 -6.66 -1.51 10.54
C ILE A 229 -6.30 -2.93 10.10
N TYR A 230 -6.82 -3.35 8.95
CA TYR A 230 -6.62 -4.67 8.37
C TYR A 230 -5.75 -4.58 7.11
N ASN A 231 -4.74 -5.44 7.02
CA ASN A 231 -3.74 -5.45 5.94
C ASN A 231 -3.00 -4.11 5.78
N ALA A 232 -2.61 -3.48 6.90
CA ALA A 232 -1.80 -2.26 6.87
C ALA A 232 -0.50 -2.49 6.07
N PRO A 233 -0.09 -1.54 5.21
CA PRO A 233 1.20 -1.61 4.52
C PRO A 233 2.35 -1.66 5.54
N THR A 234 3.42 -2.37 5.22
CA THR A 234 4.67 -2.37 6.00
C THR A 234 5.81 -1.64 5.29
N THR A 235 5.65 -1.40 3.99
CA THR A 235 6.65 -0.74 3.13
C THR A 235 6.00 0.24 2.17
N GLY A 236 6.76 1.23 1.71
CA GLY A 236 6.34 2.18 0.68
C GLY A 236 7.52 2.80 -0.08
N ILE A 237 7.19 3.59 -1.09
CA ILE A 237 8.14 4.43 -1.87
C ILE A 237 7.55 5.85 -1.91
N PRO A 238 8.35 6.91 -1.77
CA PRO A 238 7.86 8.28 -1.83
C PRO A 238 7.06 8.55 -3.11
N ASN A 239 5.97 9.30 -3.00
CA ASN A 239 5.04 9.69 -4.08
C ASN A 239 4.33 8.53 -4.81
N VAL A 240 4.52 7.29 -4.35
CA VAL A 240 3.82 6.08 -4.83
C VAL A 240 2.73 5.69 -3.83
N SER A 241 1.57 5.27 -4.32
CA SER A 241 0.45 4.83 -3.46
C SER A 241 0.88 3.61 -2.64
N LEU A 242 0.58 3.63 -1.34
CA LEU A 242 0.70 2.48 -0.46
C LEU A 242 -0.21 1.34 -0.95
N SER A 243 0.13 0.10 -0.58
CA SER A 243 -0.74 -1.04 -0.84
C SER A 243 -2.12 -0.83 -0.18
N THR A 244 -3.18 -1.26 -0.86
CA THR A 244 -4.54 -1.09 -0.36
C THR A 244 -4.72 -1.77 0.99
N PHE A 245 -5.32 -1.05 1.94
CA PHE A 245 -5.68 -1.57 3.25
C PHE A 245 -7.09 -1.12 3.63
N SER A 246 -7.68 -1.76 4.63
CA SER A 246 -9.04 -1.45 5.08
C SER A 246 -9.07 -1.07 6.56
N VAL A 247 -10.02 -0.24 6.94
CA VAL A 247 -10.39 0.01 8.34
C VAL A 247 -11.77 -0.58 8.58
N LYS A 248 -11.93 -1.30 9.69
CA LYS A 248 -13.21 -1.90 10.10
C LYS A 248 -13.65 -1.31 11.43
N ALA A 249 -14.91 -0.93 11.54
CA ALA A 249 -15.56 -0.58 12.79
C ALA A 249 -16.09 -1.86 13.44
N ILE A 250 -15.56 -2.21 14.61
CA ILE A 250 -15.83 -3.48 15.28
C ILE A 250 -16.37 -3.29 16.70
N ALA A 251 -17.16 -4.27 17.13
CA ALA A 251 -17.73 -4.35 18.46
C ALA A 251 -16.66 -4.54 19.55
N ALA A 252 -17.10 -4.49 20.81
CA ALA A 252 -16.24 -4.65 21.99
C ALA A 252 -15.60 -6.06 22.10
N ASP A 253 -16.11 -7.04 21.36
CA ASP A 253 -15.56 -8.40 21.30
C ASP A 253 -14.23 -8.51 20.54
N GLY A 254 -13.82 -7.46 19.82
CA GLY A 254 -12.57 -7.43 19.08
C GLY A 254 -12.61 -8.07 17.69
N THR A 255 -13.75 -8.63 17.25
CA THR A 255 -13.82 -9.38 15.99
C THR A 255 -15.04 -9.07 15.12
N THR A 256 -16.18 -8.71 15.71
CA THR A 256 -17.44 -8.55 14.97
C THR A 256 -17.52 -7.17 14.35
N VAL A 257 -17.72 -7.09 13.03
CA VAL A 257 -17.95 -5.82 12.32
C VAL A 257 -19.37 -5.33 12.56
N ASP A 258 -19.54 -4.04 12.83
CA ASP A 258 -20.85 -3.38 12.89
C ASP A 258 -21.30 -3.00 11.46
N PRO A 259 -22.23 -3.74 10.83
CA PRO A 259 -22.62 -3.49 9.44
C PRO A 259 -23.42 -2.19 9.28
N THR A 260 -23.87 -1.59 10.38
CA THR A 260 -24.67 -0.36 10.37
C THR A 260 -23.82 0.90 10.60
N TYR A 261 -22.54 0.75 10.94
CA TYR A 261 -21.66 1.88 11.16
C TYR A 261 -21.38 2.64 9.86
N SER A 262 -21.74 3.93 9.84
CA SER A 262 -21.69 4.80 8.66
C SER A 262 -21.10 6.20 8.94
N THR A 263 -20.33 6.36 10.03
CA THR A 263 -19.63 7.61 10.34
C THR A 263 -18.27 7.64 9.67
N ASP A 264 -17.86 8.81 9.15
CA ASP A 264 -16.60 8.98 8.44
C ASP A 264 -15.39 8.53 9.26
N ILE A 265 -14.53 7.72 8.63
CA ILE A 265 -13.25 7.30 9.18
C ILE A 265 -12.16 8.18 8.58
N THR A 266 -11.33 8.75 9.45
CA THR A 266 -10.19 9.58 9.08
C THR A 266 -8.89 8.82 9.28
N ILE A 267 -8.00 8.85 8.29
CA ILE A 267 -6.60 8.44 8.41
C ILE A 267 -5.73 9.67 8.62
N SER A 268 -4.88 9.63 9.64
CA SER A 268 -3.87 10.65 9.89
C SER A 268 -2.49 10.02 10.07
N LYS A 269 -1.45 10.83 9.82
CA LYS A 269 -0.08 10.44 10.14
C LYS A 269 0.16 10.61 11.63
N ALA A 270 0.46 9.51 12.32
CA ALA A 270 0.79 9.52 13.74
C ALA A 270 2.26 9.84 13.97
N SER A 271 3.15 9.34 13.10
CA SER A 271 4.58 9.65 13.12
C SER A 271 5.23 9.54 11.74
N GLY A 272 6.45 10.06 11.63
CA GLY A 272 7.29 9.99 10.42
C GLY A 272 7.57 11.37 9.78
N PRO A 273 8.61 11.47 8.94
CA PRO A 273 8.95 12.70 8.22
C PRO A 273 7.91 13.05 7.13
N GLY A 274 8.05 14.14 6.36
CA GLY A 274 7.17 14.44 5.21
C GLY A 274 5.66 14.55 5.48
N ASN A 275 4.84 14.55 4.43
CA ASN A 275 3.38 14.64 4.46
C ASN A 275 2.71 13.35 3.98
N LEU A 276 1.50 13.10 4.48
CA LEU A 276 0.59 12.08 3.97
C LEU A 276 -0.44 12.76 3.04
N THR A 277 -0.58 12.25 1.83
CA THR A 277 -1.52 12.76 0.82
C THR A 277 -2.43 11.64 0.30
N GLY A 278 -3.50 12.00 -0.45
CA GLY A 278 -4.54 11.08 -0.93
C GLY A 278 -5.90 11.33 -0.27
N THR A 279 -6.83 10.39 -0.37
CA THR A 279 -8.15 10.47 0.26
C THR A 279 -8.08 10.06 1.73
N LEU A 280 -7.97 11.04 2.64
CA LEU A 280 -7.80 10.79 4.07
C LEU A 280 -9.10 10.48 4.83
N ILE A 281 -10.26 10.83 4.28
CA ILE A 281 -11.56 10.68 4.93
C ILE A 281 -12.48 9.90 3.99
N LYS A 282 -13.10 8.83 4.50
CA LYS A 282 -14.11 8.05 3.76
C LYS A 282 -15.19 7.53 4.70
N THR A 283 -16.42 7.50 4.19
CA THR A 283 -17.57 6.88 4.86
C THR A 283 -17.53 5.35 4.66
N PRO A 284 -17.60 4.53 5.72
CA PRO A 284 -17.67 3.08 5.61
C PRO A 284 -19.02 2.60 5.05
N SER A 285 -18.99 1.47 4.34
CA SER A 285 -20.17 0.72 3.91
C SER A 285 -20.12 -0.67 4.53
N GLY A 286 -21.18 -1.07 5.24
CA GLY A 286 -21.16 -2.31 6.01
C GLY A 286 -20.11 -2.30 7.14
N GLY A 287 -19.81 -1.13 7.72
CA GLY A 287 -18.78 -0.98 8.75
C GLY A 287 -17.33 -1.07 8.28
N VAL A 288 -17.09 -1.13 6.96
CA VAL A 288 -15.75 -1.28 6.38
C VAL A 288 -15.47 -0.18 5.35
N VAL A 289 -14.23 0.29 5.32
CA VAL A 289 -13.75 1.25 4.32
C VAL A 289 -12.35 0.87 3.84
N SER A 290 -12.05 1.13 2.56
CA SER A 290 -10.74 0.82 1.95
C SER A 290 -10.03 2.08 1.44
N PHE A 291 -8.73 2.14 1.68
CA PHE A 291 -7.82 3.20 1.26
C PHE A 291 -6.81 2.63 0.27
N ASN A 292 -6.68 3.26 -0.91
CA ASN A 292 -5.90 2.74 -2.04
C ASN A 292 -5.07 3.82 -2.76
N ASP A 293 -5.12 5.05 -2.27
CA ASP A 293 -4.50 6.23 -2.89
C ASP A 293 -3.63 7.04 -1.92
N LEU A 294 -3.39 6.51 -0.72
CA LEU A 294 -2.56 7.17 0.29
C LEU A 294 -1.07 7.11 -0.08
N LYS A 295 -0.36 8.22 0.08
CA LYS A 295 1.07 8.37 -0.29
C LYS A 295 1.82 9.17 0.75
N PHE A 296 3.09 8.82 0.98
CA PHE A 296 4.04 9.69 1.66
C PHE A 296 4.93 10.40 0.63
N ASP A 297 5.28 11.67 0.86
CA ASP A 297 6.11 12.45 -0.06
C ASP A 297 7.62 12.36 0.22
N ALA A 298 8.01 11.72 1.33
CA ALA A 298 9.39 11.57 1.77
C ALA A 298 9.70 10.16 2.26
N ALA A 299 10.98 9.79 2.20
CA ALA A 299 11.48 8.56 2.79
C ALA A 299 11.50 8.65 4.32
N GLY A 300 11.34 7.50 4.99
CA GLY A 300 11.37 7.44 6.44
C GLY A 300 10.53 6.31 7.03
N THR A 301 10.42 6.31 8.36
CA THR A 301 9.56 5.36 9.08
C THR A 301 8.33 6.06 9.61
N TYR A 302 7.16 5.50 9.32
CA TYR A 302 5.86 6.11 9.56
C TYR A 302 4.95 5.21 10.38
N THR A 303 3.95 5.81 11.02
CA THR A 303 2.76 5.12 11.52
C THR A 303 1.51 5.93 11.16
N LEU A 304 0.42 5.23 10.87
CA LEU A 304 -0.89 5.84 10.55
C LEU A 304 -1.89 5.54 11.65
N THR A 305 -2.73 6.52 11.99
CA THR A 305 -3.86 6.34 12.91
C THR A 305 -5.18 6.46 12.16
N ALA A 306 -6.08 5.51 12.41
CA ALA A 306 -7.48 5.58 12.01
C ALA A 306 -8.33 6.06 13.20
N SER A 307 -9.17 7.06 12.97
CA SER A 307 -10.06 7.64 13.97
C SER A 307 -11.47 7.89 13.41
N SER A 308 -12.48 7.78 14.28
CA SER A 308 -13.88 8.13 13.94
C SER A 308 -14.71 8.34 15.21
N GLY A 309 -15.27 9.53 15.37
CA GLY A 309 -16.10 9.90 16.53
C GLY A 309 -15.44 9.57 17.87
N SER A 310 -16.15 8.83 18.72
CA SER A 310 -15.70 8.37 20.03
C SER A 310 -15.17 6.93 20.04
N LEU A 311 -15.00 6.28 18.88
CA LEU A 311 -14.46 4.93 18.83
C LEU A 311 -13.00 4.92 19.28
N THR A 312 -12.58 3.84 19.93
CA THR A 312 -11.15 3.62 20.21
C THR A 312 -10.38 3.57 18.89
N GLN A 313 -9.34 4.40 18.78
CA GLN A 313 -8.53 4.54 17.56
C GLN A 313 -7.63 3.33 17.34
N ALA A 314 -7.23 3.11 16.09
CA ALA A 314 -6.24 2.10 15.73
C ALA A 314 -5.01 2.75 15.08
N THR A 315 -3.82 2.29 15.45
CA THR A 315 -2.55 2.72 14.85
C THR A 315 -1.87 1.54 14.18
N THR A 316 -1.30 1.75 12.99
CA THR A 316 -0.55 0.71 12.28
C THR A 316 0.74 0.37 13.02
N ALA A 317 1.32 -0.80 12.70
CA ALA A 317 2.75 -1.00 12.90
C ALA A 317 3.57 0.00 12.04
N SER A 318 4.89 -0.02 12.21
CA SER A 318 5.81 0.82 11.41
C SER A 318 5.72 0.49 9.92
N ILE A 319 5.65 1.54 9.12
CA ILE A 319 5.69 1.51 7.65
C ILE A 319 7.03 2.12 7.23
N THR A 320 7.90 1.34 6.60
CA THR A 320 9.19 1.83 6.11
C THR A 320 9.05 2.28 4.66
N VAL A 321 9.13 3.59 4.44
CA VAL A 321 9.18 4.20 3.11
C VAL A 321 10.65 4.30 2.71
N ALA A 322 11.07 3.44 1.79
CA ALA A 322 12.45 3.38 1.34
C ALA A 322 12.78 4.59 0.48
N ASP A 323 13.94 5.19 0.71
CA ASP A 323 14.45 6.24 -0.16
C ASP A 323 14.80 5.67 -1.55
N ALA A 324 14.72 6.50 -2.57
CA ALA A 324 14.93 6.11 -3.96
C ALA A 324 15.93 7.03 -4.63
N THR A 325 16.71 6.48 -5.55
CA THR A 325 17.69 7.25 -6.32
C THR A 325 16.99 8.12 -7.35
N VAL A 326 17.41 9.38 -7.44
CA VAL A 326 17.05 10.26 -8.56
C VAL A 326 18.26 10.41 -9.48
N ASN A 327 18.03 10.50 -10.79
CA ASN A 327 19.13 10.62 -11.76
C ASN A 327 19.95 11.91 -11.60
N THR A 328 19.45 12.91 -10.88
CA THR A 328 20.17 14.13 -10.51
C THR A 328 20.94 14.04 -9.19
N ASP A 329 20.99 12.86 -8.55
CA ASP A 329 21.74 12.67 -7.31
C ASP A 329 23.25 12.81 -7.52
N HIS A 330 23.97 12.95 -6.41
CA HIS A 330 25.39 12.64 -6.34
C HIS A 330 25.58 11.12 -6.31
N PHE A 331 26.46 10.59 -7.15
CA PHE A 331 26.78 9.18 -7.21
C PHE A 331 28.22 8.91 -6.83
N ARG A 332 28.46 7.77 -6.17
CA ARG A 332 29.80 7.21 -6.00
C ARG A 332 29.80 5.69 -6.07
N SER A 333 30.89 5.12 -6.58
CA SER A 333 31.04 3.66 -6.67
C SER A 333 30.95 3.00 -5.28
N ASN A 334 30.26 1.86 -5.15
CA ASN A 334 29.98 1.17 -3.89
C ASN A 334 30.68 -0.20 -3.76
N VAL A 335 31.46 -0.58 -4.77
CA VAL A 335 32.05 -1.91 -4.89
C VAL A 335 33.50 -1.81 -5.36
N LEU A 336 34.35 -2.71 -4.86
CA LEU A 336 35.75 -2.78 -5.30
C LEU A 336 35.89 -3.08 -6.79
N SER A 337 34.98 -3.87 -7.35
CA SER A 337 34.91 -4.14 -8.79
C SER A 337 33.44 -4.28 -9.22
N GLY A 338 33.04 -3.58 -10.27
CA GLY A 338 31.66 -3.56 -10.73
C GLY A 338 31.48 -3.07 -12.16
N ASN A 339 30.22 -3.10 -12.60
CA ASN A 339 29.82 -2.61 -13.92
C ASN A 339 29.09 -1.28 -13.77
N TRP A 340 29.34 -0.35 -14.68
CA TRP A 340 28.70 0.97 -14.71
C TRP A 340 27.18 0.84 -14.78
N SER A 341 26.68 -0.05 -15.65
CA SER A 341 25.24 -0.23 -15.89
C SER A 341 24.48 -0.86 -14.72
N ASN A 342 25.19 -1.45 -13.74
CA ASN A 342 24.58 -2.07 -12.58
C ASN A 342 24.40 -1.06 -11.45
N ALA A 343 23.15 -0.73 -11.11
CA ALA A 343 22.83 0.19 -10.01
C ALA A 343 23.48 -0.21 -8.67
N ALA A 344 23.61 -1.51 -8.39
CA ALA A 344 24.24 -1.99 -7.15
C ALA A 344 25.75 -1.67 -7.05
N SER A 345 26.39 -1.32 -8.17
CA SER A 345 27.78 -0.82 -8.18
C SER A 345 27.89 0.59 -7.61
N TRP A 346 26.78 1.25 -7.29
CA TRP A 346 26.73 2.66 -6.91
C TRP A 346 25.97 2.88 -5.60
N GLN A 347 26.34 3.95 -4.91
CA GLN A 347 25.49 4.64 -3.94
C GLN A 347 25.06 5.96 -4.53
N SER A 348 23.87 6.43 -4.16
CA SER A 348 23.38 7.77 -4.51
C SER A 348 23.07 8.58 -3.26
N SER A 349 23.11 9.90 -3.39
CA SER A 349 22.80 10.84 -2.33
C SER A 349 22.20 12.12 -2.90
N HIS A 350 21.06 12.54 -2.34
CA HIS A 350 20.40 13.80 -2.69
C HIS A 350 21.18 15.05 -2.23
N ASP A 351 22.01 14.91 -1.19
CA ASP A 351 22.67 16.02 -0.49
C ASP A 351 24.19 15.83 -0.31
N SER A 352 24.74 14.76 -0.87
CA SER A 352 26.14 14.33 -0.75
C SER A 352 26.58 13.94 0.68
N THR A 353 25.65 13.84 1.63
CA THR A 353 25.93 13.46 3.03
C THR A 353 25.29 12.14 3.43
N ALA A 354 24.01 11.93 3.10
CA ALA A 354 23.28 10.70 3.37
C ALA A 354 23.27 9.82 2.13
N TRP A 355 23.96 8.66 2.20
CA TRP A 355 24.15 7.77 1.07
C TRP A 355 23.28 6.52 1.20
N ILE A 356 22.57 6.19 0.11
CA ILE A 356 21.77 4.97 -0.01
C ILE A 356 22.39 4.06 -1.08
N THR A 357 22.10 2.76 -1.01
CA THR A 357 22.40 1.88 -2.16
C THR A 357 21.59 2.36 -3.35
N ALA A 358 22.25 2.61 -4.48
CA ALA A 358 21.57 3.19 -5.61
C ALA A 358 20.58 2.19 -6.23
N THR A 359 19.43 2.71 -6.68
CA THR A 359 18.40 1.97 -7.41
C THR A 359 18.47 2.21 -8.92
N LEU A 360 19.31 3.17 -9.34
CA LEU A 360 19.64 3.50 -10.73
C LEU A 360 21.17 3.64 -10.88
N ALA A 361 21.70 3.40 -12.07
CA ALA A 361 23.09 3.73 -12.41
C ALA A 361 23.20 5.22 -12.79
N PRO A 362 24.35 5.88 -12.55
CA PRO A 362 24.56 7.26 -12.94
C PRO A 362 24.55 7.44 -14.45
N ASP A 363 24.00 8.57 -14.88
CA ASP A 363 23.99 9.05 -16.27
C ASP A 363 24.49 10.51 -16.33
N ASN A 364 24.34 11.17 -17.49
CA ASN A 364 24.79 12.56 -17.67
C ASN A 364 23.96 13.61 -16.91
N ASN A 365 22.90 13.23 -16.20
CA ASN A 365 22.09 14.15 -15.39
C ASN A 365 22.54 14.15 -13.92
N ALA A 366 23.42 13.22 -13.52
CA ALA A 366 23.96 13.15 -12.17
C ALA A 366 24.62 14.46 -11.76
N ALA A 367 24.37 14.91 -10.52
CA ALA A 367 24.99 16.13 -10.01
C ALA A 367 26.52 15.99 -9.89
N SER A 368 27.00 14.79 -9.57
CA SER A 368 28.41 14.41 -9.63
C SER A 368 28.54 12.90 -9.67
N ILE A 369 29.63 12.39 -10.24
CA ILE A 369 29.94 10.94 -10.23
C ILE A 369 31.37 10.75 -9.74
N VAL A 370 31.57 9.92 -8.72
CA VAL A 370 32.91 9.59 -8.20
C VAL A 370 33.17 8.09 -8.28
N VAL A 371 34.19 7.70 -9.04
CA VAL A 371 34.75 6.34 -8.92
C VAL A 371 35.85 6.43 -7.86
N GLN A 372 35.55 5.91 -6.68
CA GLN A 372 36.37 6.08 -5.48
C GLN A 372 37.72 5.37 -5.60
N ASP A 373 38.71 5.82 -4.83
CA ASP A 373 40.01 5.16 -4.72
C ASP A 373 39.85 3.66 -4.42
N THR A 374 40.78 2.85 -4.95
CA THR A 374 40.76 1.37 -4.90
C THR A 374 39.61 0.66 -5.62
N HIS A 375 38.59 1.37 -6.11
CA HIS A 375 37.47 0.76 -6.84
C HIS A 375 37.73 0.70 -8.35
N GLU A 376 37.18 -0.31 -9.02
CA GLU A 376 37.26 -0.52 -10.47
C GLU A 376 35.86 -0.65 -11.08
N ILE A 377 35.53 0.26 -12.01
CA ILE A 377 34.22 0.27 -12.68
C ILE A 377 34.40 0.05 -14.19
N ASN A 378 33.75 -0.99 -14.70
CA ASN A 378 33.72 -1.31 -16.12
C ASN A 378 32.54 -0.60 -16.81
N VAL A 379 32.82 0.20 -17.82
CA VAL A 379 31.81 0.69 -18.76
C VAL A 379 31.43 -0.46 -19.68
N ASP A 380 30.42 -1.22 -19.28
CA ASP A 380 29.94 -2.45 -19.90
C ASP A 380 28.80 -2.22 -20.93
N ALA A 381 28.18 -1.05 -20.89
CA ALA A 381 27.26 -0.52 -21.88
C ALA A 381 27.75 0.84 -22.38
N SER A 382 27.34 1.28 -23.58
CA SER A 382 27.63 2.64 -24.00
C SER A 382 26.81 3.63 -23.17
N VAL A 383 27.48 4.53 -22.48
CA VAL A 383 26.87 5.45 -21.49
C VAL A 383 27.43 6.85 -21.66
N SER A 384 26.74 7.81 -21.04
CA SER A 384 27.16 9.19 -20.94
C SER A 384 27.29 9.59 -19.47
N ALA A 385 28.27 10.44 -19.17
CA ALA A 385 28.48 11.02 -17.84
C ALA A 385 28.88 12.49 -17.97
N GLY A 386 28.53 13.28 -16.96
CA GLY A 386 29.06 14.62 -16.72
C GLY A 386 29.59 14.70 -15.29
N ASN A 387 30.42 15.70 -15.00
CA ASN A 387 31.01 15.92 -13.67
C ASN A 387 31.57 14.64 -13.00
N LEU A 388 32.42 13.92 -13.73
CA LEU A 388 33.00 12.65 -13.31
C LEU A 388 34.41 12.83 -12.72
N ILE A 389 34.63 12.30 -11.52
CA ILE A 389 35.94 12.20 -10.89
C ILE A 389 36.32 10.72 -10.78
N VAL A 390 37.50 10.38 -11.30
CA VAL A 390 38.07 9.03 -11.24
C VAL A 390 39.25 9.04 -10.27
N GLU A 391 39.02 8.59 -9.05
CA GLU A 391 40.04 8.34 -8.01
C GLU A 391 40.54 6.89 -8.08
N GLY A 392 39.66 5.95 -8.43
CA GLY A 392 39.99 4.55 -8.69
C GLY A 392 40.28 4.27 -10.17
N ILE A 393 39.64 3.24 -10.72
CA ILE A 393 39.86 2.78 -12.09
C ILE A 393 38.53 2.77 -12.86
N VAL A 394 38.53 3.35 -14.07
CA VAL A 394 37.45 3.18 -15.04
C VAL A 394 37.98 2.45 -16.27
N ASN A 395 37.38 1.31 -16.61
CA ASN A 395 37.69 0.58 -17.84
C ASN A 395 36.58 0.80 -18.87
N ILE A 396 36.90 1.46 -19.97
CA ILE A 396 36.02 1.52 -21.13
C ILE A 396 36.21 0.23 -21.92
N LEU A 397 35.29 -0.72 -21.78
CA LEU A 397 35.43 -2.03 -22.42
C LEU A 397 35.36 -1.92 -23.95
N ALA A 398 35.99 -2.89 -24.64
CA ALA A 398 35.99 -2.96 -26.09
C ALA A 398 34.56 -2.85 -26.68
N THR A 399 34.44 -2.15 -27.81
CA THR A 399 33.16 -1.84 -28.51
C THR A 399 32.21 -0.89 -27.78
N LYS A 400 32.49 -0.49 -26.53
CA LYS A 400 31.65 0.45 -25.78
C LYS A 400 32.12 1.88 -25.99
N THR A 401 31.16 2.80 -25.98
CA THR A 401 31.42 4.24 -26.06
C THR A 401 31.13 4.87 -24.71
N PHE A 402 32.12 5.56 -24.15
CA PHE A 402 31.93 6.42 -23.00
C PHE A 402 31.92 7.88 -23.45
N THR A 403 30.79 8.56 -23.29
CA THR A 403 30.63 9.95 -23.71
C THR A 403 30.67 10.87 -22.50
N ILE A 404 31.66 11.77 -22.46
CA ILE A 404 31.72 12.85 -21.47
C ILE A 404 30.92 14.03 -22.01
N VAL A 405 29.89 14.45 -21.29
CA VAL A 405 28.97 15.53 -21.65
C VAL A 405 29.30 16.76 -20.82
N ASN A 406 29.14 17.95 -21.43
CA ASN A 406 29.33 19.23 -20.76
C ASN A 406 28.25 19.45 -19.70
N ASP A 407 28.64 19.62 -18.45
CA ASP A 407 27.73 19.91 -17.33
C ASP A 407 27.28 21.38 -17.27
N GLY A 408 27.90 22.24 -18.09
CA GLY A 408 27.63 23.67 -18.16
C GLY A 408 28.44 24.52 -17.16
N ASP A 409 29.25 23.90 -16.30
CA ASP A 409 30.16 24.59 -15.39
C ASP A 409 31.53 24.81 -16.06
N ALA A 410 31.70 25.99 -16.64
CA ALA A 410 32.97 26.38 -17.26
C ALA A 410 34.16 26.47 -16.29
N ALA A 411 33.92 26.49 -14.96
CA ALA A 411 34.98 26.51 -13.96
C ALA A 411 35.49 25.10 -13.62
N SER A 412 34.68 24.06 -13.85
CA SER A 412 35.02 22.66 -13.57
C SER A 412 35.52 21.94 -14.82
N LYS A 413 35.87 20.66 -14.66
CA LYS A 413 36.14 19.73 -15.77
C LYS A 413 35.10 18.63 -15.70
N ASP A 414 34.56 18.25 -16.86
CA ASP A 414 33.52 17.23 -16.95
C ASP A 414 34.03 15.82 -16.66
N LEU A 415 35.33 15.58 -16.88
CA LEU A 415 36.06 14.39 -16.45
C LEU A 415 37.39 14.80 -15.81
N ILE A 416 37.61 14.37 -14.57
CA ILE A 416 38.88 14.51 -13.86
C ILE A 416 39.40 13.12 -13.54
N ILE A 417 40.57 12.78 -14.07
CA ILE A 417 41.36 11.64 -13.59
C ILE A 417 42.24 12.16 -12.46
N ALA A 418 41.89 11.81 -11.23
CA ALA A 418 42.53 12.31 -10.02
C ALA A 418 43.92 11.68 -9.80
N ASN A 419 44.61 12.13 -8.75
CA ASN A 419 45.90 11.55 -8.34
C ASN A 419 45.71 10.06 -8.02
N GLY A 420 46.48 9.18 -8.67
CA GLY A 420 46.37 7.72 -8.56
C GLY A 420 45.24 7.09 -9.40
N GLY A 421 44.28 7.90 -9.84
CA GLY A 421 43.17 7.45 -10.67
C GLY A 421 43.61 7.01 -12.06
N THR A 422 42.87 6.07 -12.65
CA THR A 422 43.19 5.50 -13.96
C THR A 422 41.95 5.38 -14.85
N VAL A 423 42.05 5.83 -16.10
CA VAL A 423 41.09 5.48 -17.15
C VAL A 423 41.78 4.61 -18.19
N LEU A 424 41.31 3.38 -18.35
CA LEU A 424 41.75 2.45 -19.39
C LEU A 424 40.74 2.43 -20.53
N ASN A 425 41.11 2.98 -21.68
CA ASN A 425 40.27 3.02 -22.87
C ASN A 425 40.57 1.86 -23.82
N GLN A 426 39.74 0.81 -23.78
CA GLN A 426 39.72 -0.30 -24.75
C GLN A 426 38.58 -0.16 -25.77
N GLY A 427 37.61 0.73 -25.53
CA GLY A 427 36.50 1.05 -26.40
C GLY A 427 36.69 2.35 -27.16
N THR A 428 35.78 3.30 -26.95
CA THR A 428 35.82 4.67 -27.50
C THR A 428 35.52 5.68 -26.40
N LEU A 429 36.43 6.64 -26.20
CA LEU A 429 36.15 7.86 -25.42
C LEU A 429 35.67 8.95 -26.37
N THR A 430 34.49 9.50 -26.11
CA THR A 430 33.94 10.67 -26.81
C THR A 430 33.85 11.84 -25.85
N ILE A 431 34.34 13.01 -26.25
CA ILE A 431 34.16 14.25 -25.50
C ILE A 431 33.15 15.10 -26.25
N GLY A 432 32.04 15.42 -25.58
CA GLY A 432 30.93 16.19 -26.12
C GLY A 432 31.32 17.64 -26.45
N SER A 433 30.48 18.32 -27.23
CA SER A 433 30.73 19.72 -27.59
C SER A 433 30.79 20.61 -26.34
N GLY A 434 31.88 21.37 -26.20
CA GLY A 434 32.12 22.23 -25.06
C GLY A 434 32.63 21.52 -23.80
N ALA A 435 32.61 20.18 -23.77
CA ALA A 435 33.11 19.43 -22.63
C ALA A 435 34.65 19.42 -22.61
N THR A 436 35.22 19.42 -21.41
CA THR A 436 36.66 19.37 -21.17
C THR A 436 37.01 18.30 -20.14
N TRP A 437 38.22 17.76 -20.22
CA TRP A 437 38.69 16.74 -19.30
C TRP A 437 40.14 16.97 -18.89
N GLN A 438 40.53 16.38 -17.78
CA GLN A 438 41.83 16.61 -17.17
C GLN A 438 42.41 15.32 -16.60
N VAL A 439 43.73 15.19 -16.73
CA VAL A 439 44.53 14.20 -16.02
C VAL A 439 45.43 14.96 -15.06
N ASN A 440 45.20 14.76 -13.77
CA ASN A 440 45.99 15.37 -12.70
C ASN A 440 47.35 14.68 -12.55
N ASP A 441 48.24 15.30 -11.77
CA ASP A 441 49.55 14.72 -11.49
C ASP A 441 49.38 13.33 -10.87
N ASN A 442 50.17 12.37 -11.38
CA ASN A 442 50.11 10.94 -11.06
C ASN A 442 48.82 10.20 -11.49
N GLY A 443 47.82 10.89 -12.04
CA GLY A 443 46.68 10.25 -12.72
C GLY A 443 47.11 9.64 -14.05
N SER A 444 46.43 8.58 -14.49
CA SER A 444 46.79 7.83 -15.70
C SER A 444 45.64 7.70 -16.70
N PHE A 445 45.90 8.08 -17.96
CA PHE A 445 45.04 7.71 -19.09
C PHE A 445 45.76 6.70 -19.97
N ILE A 446 45.15 5.53 -20.18
CA ILE A 446 45.71 4.48 -21.01
C ILE A 446 44.85 4.31 -22.27
N GLN A 447 45.42 4.63 -23.41
CA GLN A 447 44.84 4.33 -24.72
C GLN A 447 45.26 2.91 -25.14
N ASN A 448 44.33 1.97 -25.13
CA ASN A 448 44.51 0.57 -25.54
C ASN A 448 43.47 0.19 -26.61
N THR A 449 43.28 1.08 -27.59
CA THR A 449 42.31 0.92 -28.67
C THR A 449 42.73 1.74 -29.88
N THR A 450 42.32 1.29 -31.07
CA THR A 450 42.51 2.01 -32.34
C THR A 450 41.51 3.16 -32.53
N SER A 451 40.56 3.34 -31.60
CA SER A 451 39.64 4.48 -31.62
C SER A 451 40.40 5.82 -31.56
N GLY A 452 39.96 6.80 -32.33
CA GLY A 452 40.67 8.05 -32.53
C GLY A 452 40.71 8.93 -31.27
N ILE A 453 41.89 9.13 -30.69
CA ILE A 453 42.07 9.95 -29.48
C ILE A 453 42.41 11.43 -29.77
N SER A 454 42.67 11.79 -31.04
CA SER A 454 43.08 13.14 -31.42
C SER A 454 42.03 14.21 -31.10
N THR A 455 40.74 13.89 -31.24
CA THR A 455 39.65 14.83 -30.96
C THR A 455 39.46 15.01 -29.45
N PRO A 456 39.38 13.93 -28.63
CA PRO A 456 39.41 14.05 -27.17
C PRO A 456 40.59 14.87 -26.65
N LEU A 457 41.79 14.70 -27.21
CA LEU A 457 42.97 15.44 -26.76
C LEU A 457 42.89 16.96 -27.01
N ASN A 458 42.03 17.44 -27.91
CA ASN A 458 41.89 18.88 -28.15
C ASN A 458 41.21 19.62 -26.99
N SER A 459 40.49 18.91 -26.12
CA SER A 459 39.83 19.45 -24.93
C SER A 459 40.43 18.91 -23.63
N ALA A 460 41.61 18.27 -23.71
CA ALA A 460 42.32 17.71 -22.57
C ALA A 460 43.23 18.75 -21.90
N THR A 461 43.25 18.75 -20.58
CA THR A 461 44.31 19.36 -19.77
C THR A 461 45.17 18.23 -19.18
N LEU A 462 46.34 18.01 -19.75
CA LEU A 462 47.32 17.04 -19.22
C LEU A 462 48.32 17.82 -18.36
N THR A 463 48.27 17.66 -17.03
CA THR A 463 49.22 18.28 -16.10
C THR A 463 50.63 17.74 -16.28
N ASP A 464 51.65 18.40 -15.73
CA ASP A 464 53.05 18.06 -16.01
C ASP A 464 53.42 16.65 -15.50
N GLY A 465 52.89 16.26 -14.34
CA GLY A 465 53.06 14.93 -13.74
C GLY A 465 51.99 13.91 -14.15
N SER A 466 51.05 14.25 -15.04
CA SER A 466 50.06 13.28 -15.54
C SER A 466 50.71 12.18 -16.38
N ASN A 467 50.12 10.99 -16.42
CA ASN A 467 50.62 9.86 -17.20
C ASN A 467 49.68 9.55 -18.36
N PHE A 468 50.16 9.75 -19.59
CA PHE A 468 49.45 9.29 -20.78
C PHE A 468 50.17 8.09 -21.37
N ILE A 469 49.46 6.99 -21.56
CA ILE A 469 50.05 5.71 -21.96
C ILE A 469 49.35 5.23 -23.23
N TYR A 470 50.10 5.13 -24.33
CA TYR A 470 49.66 4.33 -25.46
C TYR A 470 50.14 2.90 -25.26
N ARG A 471 49.19 1.97 -25.21
CA ARG A 471 49.45 0.56 -24.95
C ARG A 471 49.03 -0.27 -26.15
N GLY A 472 49.96 -0.57 -27.05
CA GLY A 472 49.70 -1.37 -28.23
C GLY A 472 50.16 -2.82 -28.09
N SER A 473 50.20 -3.54 -29.20
CA SER A 473 50.79 -4.87 -29.29
C SER A 473 51.21 -5.20 -30.73
N SER A 474 51.71 -6.41 -30.94
CA SER A 474 51.93 -6.96 -32.29
C SER A 474 50.66 -7.09 -33.14
N THR A 475 49.47 -7.07 -32.53
CA THR A 475 48.17 -7.15 -33.21
C THR A 475 47.31 -5.89 -33.05
N LEU A 476 47.60 -5.05 -32.05
CA LEU A 476 46.89 -3.80 -31.77
C LEU A 476 47.75 -2.59 -32.20
N GLY A 477 47.53 -2.16 -33.45
CA GLY A 477 48.24 -1.04 -34.07
C GLY A 477 47.66 0.31 -33.67
N ILE A 478 48.05 0.84 -32.52
CA ILE A 478 47.65 2.20 -32.10
C ILE A 478 48.59 3.23 -32.74
N THR A 479 48.03 4.37 -33.19
CA THR A 479 48.79 5.51 -33.72
C THR A 479 48.77 6.65 -32.70
N PRO A 480 49.90 6.96 -32.04
CA PRO A 480 49.98 8.10 -31.14
C PRO A 480 49.64 9.43 -31.83
N SER A 481 48.75 10.23 -31.24
CA SER A 481 48.40 11.56 -31.74
C SER A 481 49.43 12.59 -31.25
N ILE A 482 50.25 13.12 -32.16
CA ILE A 482 51.38 13.99 -31.78
C ILE A 482 51.33 15.41 -32.37
N SER A 483 50.71 15.62 -33.53
CA SER A 483 50.72 16.93 -34.19
C SER A 483 49.92 17.97 -33.42
N GLY A 484 50.60 18.99 -32.90
CA GLY A 484 49.97 20.06 -32.10
C GLY A 484 49.46 19.57 -30.75
N LYS A 485 50.13 18.57 -30.15
CA LYS A 485 49.70 17.94 -28.90
C LYS A 485 50.75 18.15 -27.81
N THR A 486 50.26 18.31 -26.58
CA THR A 486 51.07 18.50 -25.38
C THR A 486 50.71 17.42 -24.36
N TYR A 487 51.71 16.72 -23.83
CA TYR A 487 51.56 15.69 -22.81
C TYR A 487 52.29 16.07 -21.53
N GLY A 488 51.86 15.52 -20.39
CA GLY A 488 52.67 15.45 -19.16
C GLY A 488 53.80 14.46 -19.37
N ASN A 489 53.71 13.30 -18.72
CA ASN A 489 54.47 12.11 -19.09
C ASN A 489 53.77 11.38 -20.25
N LEU A 490 54.56 10.84 -21.17
CA LEU A 490 54.08 10.00 -22.28
C LEU A 490 54.82 8.67 -22.27
N SER A 491 54.08 7.57 -22.25
CA SER A 491 54.65 6.23 -22.37
C SER A 491 54.07 5.48 -23.56
N LEU A 492 54.93 4.81 -24.32
CA LEU A 492 54.53 3.83 -25.33
C LEU A 492 54.98 2.45 -24.87
N ILE A 493 54.04 1.55 -24.64
CA ILE A 493 54.33 0.19 -24.16
C ILE A 493 53.63 -0.85 -25.05
N SER A 494 54.24 -2.02 -25.19
CA SER A 494 53.64 -3.18 -25.87
C SER A 494 53.20 -4.20 -24.83
N GLU A 495 51.95 -4.66 -24.88
CA GLU A 495 51.46 -5.77 -24.03
C GLU A 495 51.93 -7.13 -24.51
N SER A 496 52.19 -7.27 -25.82
CA SER A 496 52.65 -8.54 -26.40
C SER A 496 53.32 -8.34 -27.75
N GLY A 497 54.53 -8.91 -27.90
CA GLY A 497 55.31 -8.86 -29.15
C GLY A 497 55.74 -7.45 -29.55
N ILE A 498 56.32 -7.33 -30.74
CA ILE A 498 56.80 -6.03 -31.25
C ILE A 498 55.62 -5.19 -31.73
N TRP A 499 55.34 -4.08 -31.05
CA TRP A 499 54.37 -3.09 -31.49
C TRP A 499 55.05 -2.07 -32.41
N ARG A 500 54.63 -2.05 -33.68
CA ARG A 500 55.13 -1.11 -34.68
C ARG A 500 54.11 0.00 -34.87
N THR A 501 54.54 1.24 -34.72
CA THR A 501 53.68 2.42 -34.87
C THR A 501 54.42 3.56 -35.56
N SER A 502 53.68 4.54 -36.05
CA SER A 502 54.20 5.73 -36.72
C SER A 502 53.56 7.00 -36.22
N GLY A 503 54.23 8.13 -36.39
CA GLY A 503 53.67 9.46 -36.16
C GLY A 503 53.88 10.37 -37.37
N SER A 504 52.91 11.27 -37.60
CA SER A 504 52.95 12.24 -38.70
C SER A 504 52.32 13.57 -38.30
N GLY A 505 52.64 14.61 -39.07
CA GLY A 505 52.07 15.96 -38.93
C GLY A 505 53.12 17.05 -38.70
N ALA A 506 52.66 18.30 -38.60
CA ALA A 506 53.53 19.48 -38.64
C ALA A 506 53.41 20.39 -37.39
N GLY A 507 52.37 20.22 -36.58
CA GLY A 507 52.18 21.02 -35.37
C GLY A 507 53.14 20.61 -34.26
N VAL A 508 53.59 21.56 -33.44
CA VAL A 508 54.54 21.33 -32.34
C VAL A 508 54.04 20.21 -31.41
N PHE A 509 54.93 19.27 -31.11
CA PHE A 509 54.70 18.17 -30.19
C PHE A 509 55.53 18.43 -28.93
N THR A 510 54.85 18.55 -27.79
CA THR A 510 55.48 18.92 -26.52
C THR A 510 55.28 17.83 -25.47
N ILE A 511 56.35 17.45 -24.79
CA ILE A 511 56.29 16.60 -23.60
C ILE A 511 56.82 17.43 -22.43
N LYS A 512 55.94 17.72 -21.48
CA LYS A 512 56.24 18.53 -20.29
C LYS A 512 56.99 17.72 -19.24
N GLY A 513 56.61 16.46 -19.07
CA GLY A 513 57.26 15.47 -18.21
C GLY A 513 58.18 14.55 -19.03
N ASN A 514 58.14 13.24 -18.74
CA ASN A 514 59.04 12.25 -19.31
C ASN A 514 58.42 11.43 -20.46
N LEU A 515 59.21 11.18 -21.50
CA LEU A 515 58.97 10.20 -22.55
C LEU A 515 59.61 8.87 -22.18
N SER A 516 58.81 7.81 -22.19
CA SER A 516 59.28 6.42 -22.08
C SER A 516 58.79 5.59 -23.27
N ILE A 517 59.70 4.88 -23.92
CA ILE A 517 59.37 3.96 -25.01
C ILE A 517 59.85 2.57 -24.62
N GLY A 518 58.93 1.62 -24.52
CA GLY A 518 59.22 0.24 -24.20
C GLY A 518 60.16 -0.42 -25.23
N THR A 519 60.93 -1.41 -24.77
CA THR A 519 61.91 -2.15 -25.60
C THR A 519 61.29 -2.82 -26.82
N ASP A 520 60.03 -3.23 -26.71
CA ASP A 520 59.27 -3.89 -27.78
C ASP A 520 58.43 -2.93 -28.62
N VAL A 521 58.67 -1.62 -28.51
CA VAL A 521 58.02 -0.61 -29.36
C VAL A 521 58.98 -0.16 -30.46
N ARG A 522 58.45 0.02 -31.67
CA ARG A 522 59.16 0.57 -32.84
C ARG A 522 58.37 1.78 -33.34
N TRP A 523 58.81 2.99 -32.99
CA TRP A 523 58.08 4.22 -33.32
C TRP A 523 58.75 5.00 -34.46
N ASN A 524 58.14 4.98 -35.65
CA ASN A 524 58.67 5.66 -36.83
C ASN A 524 58.09 7.08 -36.99
N LEU A 525 58.95 8.09 -36.90
CA LEU A 525 58.58 9.51 -37.03
C LEU A 525 59.00 10.17 -38.34
N ASN A 526 59.38 9.42 -39.37
CA ASN A 526 59.80 9.99 -40.66
C ASN A 526 58.69 10.82 -41.36
N GLY A 527 57.42 10.63 -40.99
CA GLY A 527 56.29 11.42 -41.49
C GLY A 527 56.00 12.69 -40.68
N TYR A 528 56.77 12.97 -39.63
CA TYR A 528 56.56 14.11 -38.74
C TYR A 528 57.56 15.24 -39.07
N THR A 529 57.02 16.42 -39.38
CA THR A 529 57.79 17.59 -39.82
C THR A 529 57.80 18.72 -38.79
N GLY A 530 57.00 18.61 -37.73
CA GLY A 530 56.92 19.59 -36.65
C GLY A 530 58.13 19.55 -35.71
N THR A 531 58.12 20.46 -34.74
CA THR A 531 59.15 20.51 -33.69
C THR A 531 58.79 19.59 -32.54
N LEU A 532 59.75 18.74 -32.13
CA LEU A 532 59.67 17.96 -30.89
C LEU A 532 60.30 18.76 -29.76
N THR A 533 59.53 19.02 -28.71
CA THR A 533 59.98 19.79 -27.54
C THR A 533 59.91 18.92 -26.29
N PHE A 534 61.06 18.74 -25.62
CA PHE A 534 61.19 17.93 -24.41
C PHE A 534 61.61 18.77 -23.21
N ASN A 535 60.72 18.89 -22.22
CA ASN A 535 60.92 19.70 -21.02
C ASN A 535 61.07 18.88 -19.72
N GLY A 536 61.03 17.55 -19.80
CA GLY A 536 61.06 16.67 -18.62
C GLY A 536 62.32 16.81 -17.78
N SER A 537 62.27 16.32 -16.54
CA SER A 537 63.43 16.33 -15.65
C SER A 537 64.37 15.13 -15.83
N ALA A 538 63.93 14.07 -16.51
CA ALA A 538 64.72 12.85 -16.79
C ALA A 538 65.26 12.80 -18.23
N ALA A 539 66.26 11.92 -18.45
CA ALA A 539 66.71 11.60 -19.80
C ALA A 539 65.56 10.97 -20.59
N GLN A 540 65.29 11.48 -21.78
CA GLN A 540 64.19 11.03 -22.61
C GLN A 540 64.66 9.83 -23.44
N ASP A 541 63.97 8.69 -23.38
CA ASP A 541 64.38 7.49 -24.13
C ASP A 541 63.59 7.36 -25.44
N PHE A 542 64.30 7.37 -26.56
CA PHE A 542 63.74 7.25 -27.90
C PHE A 542 64.26 5.99 -28.61
N ASN A 543 63.40 5.00 -28.82
CA ASN A 543 63.76 3.79 -29.57
C ASN A 543 63.46 3.98 -31.07
N ALA A 544 64.51 4.20 -31.87
CA ALA A 544 64.40 4.40 -33.32
C ALA A 544 64.07 3.11 -34.10
N GLY A 545 64.09 1.96 -33.42
CA GLY A 545 63.82 0.67 -34.03
C GLY A 545 64.87 0.23 -35.05
N ASP A 546 64.42 -0.33 -36.18
CA ASP A 546 65.27 -1.03 -37.14
C ASP A 546 65.66 -0.16 -38.37
N SER A 547 65.18 1.08 -38.45
CA SER A 547 65.39 2.00 -39.59
C SER A 547 65.88 3.38 -39.16
N ALA A 548 66.52 4.11 -40.07
CA ALA A 548 66.87 5.51 -39.83
C ALA A 548 65.61 6.38 -39.63
N ILE A 549 65.68 7.31 -38.69
CA ILE A 549 64.63 8.29 -38.44
C ILE A 549 65.18 9.67 -38.76
N THR A 550 64.42 10.43 -39.54
CA THR A 550 64.69 11.82 -39.86
C THR A 550 63.69 12.71 -39.14
N LEU A 551 64.20 13.57 -38.25
CA LEU A 551 63.42 14.59 -37.56
C LEU A 551 63.85 15.96 -38.06
N ASN A 552 62.91 16.89 -38.18
CA ASN A 552 63.24 18.25 -38.65
C ASN A 552 63.83 19.09 -37.52
N ASN A 553 63.06 19.29 -36.44
CA ASN A 553 63.43 20.19 -35.36
C ASN A 553 63.28 19.48 -34.01
N ILE A 554 64.31 19.57 -33.18
CA ILE A 554 64.32 19.06 -31.80
C ILE A 554 64.73 20.18 -30.86
N THR A 555 64.00 20.35 -29.77
CA THR A 555 64.32 21.26 -28.67
C THR A 555 64.41 20.47 -27.37
N LEU A 556 65.59 20.48 -26.75
CA LEU A 556 65.88 19.85 -25.45
C LEU A 556 66.04 20.96 -24.39
N ASN A 557 65.01 21.14 -23.58
CA ASN A 557 65.00 22.04 -22.42
C ASN A 557 65.21 21.25 -21.11
N ASN A 558 65.67 20.01 -21.20
CA ASN A 558 65.82 19.09 -20.09
C ASN A 558 67.31 18.86 -19.79
N ALA A 559 67.66 18.82 -18.50
CA ALA A 559 69.06 18.73 -18.06
C ALA A 559 69.73 17.38 -18.40
N LEU A 560 68.94 16.31 -18.51
CA LEU A 560 69.44 14.94 -18.66
C LEU A 560 69.47 14.42 -20.10
N GLY A 561 68.93 15.18 -21.05
CA GLY A 561 69.11 14.93 -22.46
C GLY A 561 68.14 13.96 -23.15
N LEU A 562 68.48 13.58 -24.38
CA LEU A 562 67.78 12.59 -25.19
C LEU A 562 68.70 11.39 -25.43
N ASN A 563 68.21 10.20 -25.10
CA ASN A 563 68.84 8.92 -25.41
C ASN A 563 68.19 8.30 -26.64
N VAL A 564 68.97 7.92 -27.65
CA VAL A 564 68.46 7.21 -28.83
C VAL A 564 68.96 5.78 -28.87
N HIS A 565 68.03 4.82 -28.87
CA HIS A 565 68.27 3.37 -28.84
C HIS A 565 67.85 2.70 -30.17
N GLY A 566 68.47 1.56 -30.54
CA GLY A 566 68.10 0.72 -31.70
C GLY A 566 69.29 0.13 -32.47
N SER A 567 69.15 -1.07 -33.04
CA SER A 567 70.24 -1.72 -33.80
C SER A 567 70.41 -1.04 -35.17
N GLY A 568 71.45 -0.23 -35.34
CA GLY A 568 71.70 0.54 -36.57
C GLY A 568 71.03 1.92 -36.61
N ALA A 569 70.57 2.43 -35.46
CA ALA A 569 69.90 3.72 -35.33
C ALA A 569 70.73 4.87 -35.91
N LYS A 570 70.30 5.41 -37.06
CA LYS A 570 70.71 6.72 -37.55
C LYS A 570 69.61 7.71 -37.19
N LEU A 571 69.93 8.66 -36.31
CA LEU A 571 69.08 9.84 -36.11
C LEU A 571 69.59 10.93 -37.03
N ASN A 572 68.81 11.27 -38.06
CA ASN A 572 69.08 12.41 -38.90
C ASN A 572 68.30 13.61 -38.37
N ILE A 573 68.98 14.72 -38.12
CA ILE A 573 68.33 16.00 -37.80
C ILE A 573 68.47 16.90 -39.02
N ALA A 574 67.33 17.25 -39.62
CA ALA A 574 67.30 17.93 -40.90
C ALA A 574 67.50 19.44 -40.77
N ASN A 575 66.97 20.08 -39.72
CA ASN A 575 66.94 21.55 -39.62
C ASN A 575 67.54 22.10 -38.33
N THR A 576 66.99 21.80 -37.16
CA THR A 576 67.45 22.46 -35.92
C THR A 576 67.54 21.49 -34.76
N LEU A 577 68.68 21.51 -34.06
CA LEU A 577 68.86 20.86 -32.76
C LEU A 577 69.17 21.94 -31.71
N ASN A 578 68.14 22.37 -30.97
CA ASN A 578 68.32 23.31 -29.87
C ASN A 578 68.53 22.55 -28.55
N VAL A 579 69.70 22.67 -27.94
CA VAL A 579 70.03 22.05 -26.64
C VAL A 579 70.28 23.17 -25.65
N GLN A 580 69.30 23.44 -24.77
CA GLN A 580 69.42 24.50 -23.77
C GLN A 580 70.18 24.02 -22.54
N ASP A 581 69.74 22.90 -21.96
CA ASP A 581 70.28 22.39 -20.67
C ASP A 581 70.77 20.93 -20.72
N GLY A 582 70.64 20.23 -21.85
CA GLY A 582 70.78 18.76 -21.92
C GLY A 582 72.01 18.19 -22.64
N THR A 583 72.04 16.86 -22.77
CA THR A 583 73.02 16.12 -23.59
C THR A 583 72.30 15.25 -24.64
N LEU A 584 72.92 14.95 -25.77
CA LEU A 584 72.39 13.98 -26.74
C LEU A 584 73.26 12.74 -26.69
N THR A 585 72.70 11.63 -26.18
CA THR A 585 73.41 10.35 -26.08
C THR A 585 72.78 9.37 -27.07
N THR A 586 73.58 8.72 -27.92
CA THR A 586 73.05 7.76 -28.89
C THR A 586 73.81 6.46 -28.87
N GLY A 587 73.08 5.33 -28.89
CA GLY A 587 73.67 4.01 -29.15
C GLY A 587 74.06 3.77 -30.62
N GLY A 588 73.90 4.78 -31.48
CA GLY A 588 74.13 4.73 -32.93
C GLY A 588 74.82 5.98 -33.49
N ILE A 589 74.47 6.39 -34.71
CA ILE A 589 75.07 7.56 -35.40
C ILE A 589 74.07 8.71 -35.41
N VAL A 590 74.49 9.90 -34.94
CA VAL A 590 73.77 11.16 -35.19
C VAL A 590 74.32 11.80 -36.46
N VAL A 591 73.43 12.14 -37.40
CA VAL A 591 73.78 12.89 -38.61
C VAL A 591 73.09 14.25 -38.55
N LEU A 592 73.89 15.30 -38.38
CA LEU A 592 73.46 16.67 -38.61
C LEU A 592 73.65 16.98 -40.10
N LYS A 593 72.58 17.36 -40.81
CA LYS A 593 72.73 17.80 -42.21
C LYS A 593 73.48 19.13 -42.25
N SER A 594 74.20 19.39 -43.35
CA SER A 594 75.10 20.55 -43.47
C SER A 594 74.42 21.92 -43.37
N ASP A 595 73.10 21.96 -43.52
CA ASP A 595 72.21 23.11 -43.39
C ASP A 595 71.49 23.17 -42.03
N ALA A 596 71.74 22.21 -41.13
CA ALA A 596 71.17 22.23 -39.79
C ALA A 596 71.90 23.24 -38.89
N THR A 597 71.14 24.05 -38.16
CA THR A 597 71.61 25.06 -37.21
C THR A 597 71.61 24.57 -35.78
#